data_AF-A0A7C1DJT3-F1
#
_entry.id   AF-A0A7C1DJT3-F1
#
_cell.length_a   1.000
_cell.length_b   1.000
_cell.length_c   1.000
_cell.angle_alpha   90.00
_cell.angle_beta   90.00
_cell.angle_gamma   90.00
#
_symmetry.space_group_name_H-M   'P 1'
#
loop_
_entity.id
_entity.type
_entity.pdbx_description
1 polymer ?
#
loop_
_entity_poly.entity_id
_entity_poly.type
_entity_poly.pdbx_seq_one_letter_code
_entity_poly.pdbx_strand_id
1 'polypeptide(L)'
;MKKKIQKIFPFLMLIGIGALIILGDRLNTKHKNLAIEGKEYKLEIADTPQKRQKGLMEREFLPEDEGMLFIFPQEGYHSFWMYNTKIPLKMIWLDSNWEVVHVEESVPPCKESNPLKCPSYKPTKPARYVVEVNP
;
A
#
# COMPACT_ATOMS: atom_id res chain seq x y z
N MET A 1 -11.57 34.16 -55.31
CA MET A 1 -10.53 34.26 -54.26
C MET A 1 -11.07 33.71 -52.94
N LYS A 2 -10.43 32.61 -52.45
CA LYS A 2 -10.35 32.06 -51.08
C LYS A 2 -11.62 32.01 -50.18
N LYS A 3 -12.23 30.81 -50.10
CA LYS A 3 -13.07 30.35 -48.98
C LYS A 3 -12.28 30.41 -47.66
N LYS A 4 -12.81 31.05 -46.61
CA LYS A 4 -12.31 30.91 -45.24
C LYS A 4 -13.23 29.95 -44.48
N ILE A 5 -12.80 28.70 -44.40
CA ILE A 5 -13.31 27.73 -43.43
C ILE A 5 -12.66 28.10 -42.09
N GLN A 6 -13.45 28.66 -41.19
CA GLN A 6 -13.00 28.96 -39.83
C GLN A 6 -13.05 27.66 -39.04
N LYS A 7 -11.86 27.22 -38.62
CA LYS A 7 -11.60 25.91 -38.01
C LYS A 7 -12.36 25.74 -36.69
N ILE A 8 -13.19 24.72 -36.63
CA ILE A 8 -13.54 24.00 -35.39
C ILE A 8 -12.34 23.09 -35.03
N PHE A 9 -12.10 22.86 -33.74
CA PHE A 9 -11.37 21.77 -33.05
C PHE A 9 -10.36 22.27 -31.99
N PRO A 10 -10.20 21.61 -30.81
CA PRO A 10 -11.18 20.95 -29.94
C PRO A 10 -10.89 21.24 -28.45
N PHE A 11 -11.81 21.84 -27.69
CA PHE A 11 -11.65 21.92 -26.22
C PHE A 11 -12.03 20.58 -25.51
N LEU A 12 -12.46 19.57 -26.27
CA LEU A 12 -13.00 18.31 -25.75
C LEU A 12 -11.98 17.16 -25.63
N MET A 13 -10.67 17.41 -25.77
CA MET A 13 -9.64 16.35 -25.72
C MET A 13 -8.83 16.30 -24.42
N LEU A 14 -8.89 17.34 -23.58
CA LEU A 14 -8.09 17.41 -22.34
C LEU A 14 -8.69 16.65 -21.15
N ILE A 15 -9.98 16.34 -21.17
CA ILE A 15 -10.65 15.57 -20.09
C ILE A 15 -10.33 14.07 -20.21
N GLY A 16 -10.08 13.57 -21.43
CA GLY A 16 -9.88 12.14 -21.69
C GLY A 16 -8.53 11.60 -21.18
N ILE A 17 -7.45 12.39 -21.23
CA ILE A 17 -6.10 11.90 -20.89
C ILE A 17 -5.92 11.77 -19.37
N GLY A 18 -6.40 12.76 -18.59
CA GLY A 18 -6.34 12.71 -17.12
C GLY A 18 -7.21 11.60 -16.52
N ALA A 19 -8.39 11.36 -17.09
CA ALA A 19 -9.26 10.26 -16.67
C ALA A 19 -8.69 8.87 -17.05
N LEU A 20 -7.99 8.74 -18.19
CA LEU A 20 -7.35 7.48 -18.61
C LEU A 20 -6.20 7.08 -17.68
N ILE A 21 -5.40 8.05 -17.23
CA ILE A 21 -4.24 7.79 -16.35
C ILE A 21 -4.70 7.33 -14.97
N ILE A 22 -5.76 7.93 -14.41
CA ILE A 22 -6.29 7.56 -13.08
C ILE A 22 -6.95 6.17 -13.11
N LEU A 23 -7.51 5.73 -14.24
CA LEU A 23 -8.05 4.37 -14.38
C LEU A 23 -6.97 3.29 -14.52
N GLY A 24 -5.84 3.62 -15.17
CA GLY A 24 -4.78 2.66 -15.50
C GLY A 24 -4.06 2.07 -14.28
N ASP A 25 -3.83 2.88 -13.24
CA ASP A 25 -3.14 2.42 -12.03
C ASP A 25 -3.95 1.37 -11.25
N ARG A 26 -5.29 1.42 -11.28
CA ARG A 26 -6.14 0.43 -10.59
C ARG A 26 -6.11 -0.96 -11.22
N LEU A 27 -5.79 -1.07 -12.51
CA LEU A 27 -5.86 -2.35 -13.23
C LEU A 27 -4.59 -3.19 -13.12
N ASN A 28 -3.49 -2.65 -12.56
CA ASN A 28 -2.18 -3.32 -12.56
C ASN A 28 -1.60 -3.55 -11.16
N THR A 29 -2.43 -3.50 -10.11
CA THR A 29 -2.00 -3.87 -8.76
C THR A 29 -1.75 -5.38 -8.71
N LYS A 30 -0.51 -5.79 -8.48
CA LYS A 30 -0.16 -7.19 -8.27
C LYS A 30 -0.65 -7.64 -6.90
N HIS A 31 -1.17 -8.87 -6.84
CA HIS A 31 -1.62 -9.48 -5.59
C HIS A 31 -0.96 -10.85 -5.38
N LYS A 32 -0.88 -11.29 -4.12
CA LYS A 32 -0.49 -12.64 -3.71
C LYS A 32 -1.52 -13.17 -2.72
N ASN A 33 -1.99 -14.40 -2.94
CA ASN A 33 -2.78 -15.11 -1.94
C ASN A 33 -1.84 -15.76 -0.92
N LEU A 34 -2.11 -15.58 0.36
CA LEU A 34 -1.32 -16.14 1.45
C LEU A 34 -2.24 -16.57 2.58
N ALA A 35 -2.05 -17.79 3.08
CA ALA A 35 -2.71 -18.25 4.29
C ALA A 35 -1.87 -17.86 5.51
N ILE A 36 -2.48 -17.19 6.48
CA ILE A 36 -1.88 -16.82 7.76
C ILE A 36 -2.80 -17.35 8.85
N GLU A 37 -2.27 -18.18 9.76
CA GLU A 37 -3.03 -18.80 10.85
C GLU A 37 -4.32 -19.52 10.37
N GLY A 38 -4.31 -20.06 9.14
CA GLY A 38 -5.45 -20.78 8.56
C GLY A 38 -6.50 -19.89 7.88
N LYS A 39 -6.34 -18.57 7.87
CA LYS A 39 -7.16 -17.63 7.09
C LYS A 39 -6.44 -17.22 5.81
N GLU A 40 -7.14 -17.28 4.67
CA GLU A 40 -6.60 -16.82 3.39
C GLU A 40 -6.77 -15.30 3.25
N TYR A 41 -5.71 -14.65 2.78
CA TYR A 41 -5.71 -13.23 2.45
C TYR A 41 -5.25 -13.01 1.02
N LYS A 42 -5.91 -12.08 0.33
CA LYS A 42 -5.48 -11.52 -0.94
C LYS A 42 -4.69 -10.23 -0.68
N LEU A 43 -3.38 -10.32 -0.81
CA LEU A 43 -2.46 -9.26 -0.41
C LEU A 43 -1.96 -8.44 -1.60
N GLU A 44 -2.18 -7.13 -1.60
CA GLU A 44 -1.53 -6.19 -2.55
C GLU A 44 -0.01 -6.21 -2.35
N ILE A 45 0.78 -6.22 -3.43
CA ILE A 45 2.25 -6.33 -3.35
C ILE A 45 2.92 -4.95 -3.35
N ALA A 46 3.62 -4.63 -2.26
CA ALA A 46 4.52 -3.50 -2.10
C ALA A 46 6.00 -3.92 -2.22
N ASP A 47 6.45 -4.13 -3.46
CA ASP A 47 7.81 -4.59 -3.83
C ASP A 47 8.78 -3.45 -4.18
N THR A 48 8.29 -2.23 -4.43
CA THR A 48 9.12 -1.06 -4.73
C THR A 48 9.18 -0.09 -3.54
N PRO A 49 10.24 0.76 -3.43
CA PRO A 49 10.31 1.78 -2.40
C PRO A 49 9.07 2.67 -2.33
N GLN A 50 8.53 3.08 -3.49
CA GLN A 50 7.36 3.95 -3.59
C GLN A 50 6.11 3.27 -3.05
N LYS A 51 5.90 1.98 -3.39
CA LYS A 51 4.76 1.23 -2.87
C LYS A 51 4.87 0.99 -1.36
N ARG A 52 6.07 0.66 -0.86
CA ARG A 52 6.30 0.48 0.58
C ARG A 52 6.10 1.78 1.37
N GLN A 53 6.55 2.91 0.83
CA GLN A 53 6.34 4.21 1.46
C GLN A 53 4.86 4.61 1.50
N LYS A 54 4.09 4.28 0.46
CA LYS A 54 2.65 4.55 0.41
C LYS A 54 1.86 3.64 1.35
N GLY A 55 2.18 2.35 1.39
CA GLY A 55 1.50 1.37 2.24
C GLY A 55 -0.03 1.41 2.13
N LEU A 56 -0.69 1.33 3.29
CA LEU A 56 -2.13 1.46 3.43
C LEU A 56 -2.63 2.89 3.74
N MET A 57 -1.79 3.92 3.57
CA MET A 57 -2.17 5.32 3.86
C MET A 57 -3.43 5.76 3.10
N GLU A 58 -4.18 6.66 3.74
CA GLU A 58 -5.40 7.30 3.25
C GLU A 58 -6.60 6.38 3.00
N ARG A 59 -6.47 5.05 3.14
CA ARG A 59 -7.59 4.11 3.03
C ARG A 59 -8.51 4.24 4.24
N GLU A 60 -9.80 4.42 3.97
CA GLU A 60 -10.87 4.46 4.99
C GLU A 60 -11.34 3.07 5.41
N PHE A 61 -11.05 2.05 4.61
CA PHE A 61 -11.51 0.67 4.80
C PHE A 61 -10.54 -0.32 4.16
N LEU A 62 -10.43 -1.50 4.77
CA LEU A 62 -9.74 -2.68 4.26
C LEU A 62 -10.67 -3.89 4.44
N PRO A 63 -11.00 -4.65 3.38
CA PRO A 63 -11.76 -5.89 3.51
C PRO A 63 -11.08 -6.91 4.43
N GLU A 64 -11.88 -7.72 5.12
CA GLU A 64 -11.40 -8.70 6.10
C GLU A 64 -10.44 -9.75 5.56
N ASP A 65 -10.51 -10.05 4.28
CA ASP A 65 -9.72 -11.03 3.53
C ASP A 65 -8.69 -10.36 2.61
N GLU A 66 -8.49 -9.05 2.73
CA GLU A 66 -7.47 -8.31 1.99
C GLU A 66 -6.40 -7.72 2.91
N GLY A 67 -5.29 -7.32 2.30
CA GLY A 67 -4.17 -6.74 3.03
C GLY A 67 -3.05 -6.30 2.10
N MET A 68 -1.89 -6.06 2.66
CA MET A 68 -0.69 -5.69 1.90
C MET A 68 0.51 -6.52 2.32
N LEU A 69 1.24 -7.02 1.33
CA LEU A 69 2.51 -7.72 1.48
C LEU A 69 3.65 -6.78 1.06
N PHE A 70 4.47 -6.40 2.03
CA PHE A 70 5.71 -5.65 1.82
C PHE A 70 6.84 -6.63 1.57
N ILE A 71 7.56 -6.45 0.46
CA ILE A 71 8.71 -7.27 0.11
C ILE A 71 9.97 -6.40 0.13
N PHE A 72 10.92 -6.79 0.97
CA PHE A 72 12.21 -6.11 1.06
C PHE A 72 13.29 -6.89 0.28
N PRO A 73 14.26 -6.18 -0.33
CA PRO A 73 15.32 -6.82 -1.10
C PRO A 73 16.27 -7.63 -0.21
N GLN A 74 16.38 -7.28 1.07
CA GLN A 74 17.25 -7.91 2.06
C GLN A 74 16.52 -8.04 3.40
N GLU A 75 16.93 -9.01 4.20
CA GLU A 75 16.49 -9.10 5.59
C GLU A 75 17.01 -7.92 6.41
N GLY A 76 16.18 -7.45 7.34
CA GLY A 76 16.55 -6.37 8.22
C GLY A 76 15.47 -6.04 9.24
N TYR A 77 15.76 -5.05 10.09
CA TYR A 77 14.81 -4.50 11.05
C TYR A 77 13.94 -3.44 10.38
N HIS A 78 13.02 -3.88 9.52
CA HIS A 78 12.17 -2.98 8.75
C HIS A 78 11.09 -2.38 9.65
N SER A 79 11.27 -1.10 10.00
CA SER A 79 10.32 -0.37 10.84
C SER A 79 9.13 0.15 10.05
N PHE A 80 7.98 0.18 10.71
CA PHE A 80 6.72 0.71 10.21
C PHE A 80 6.20 1.83 11.11
N TRP A 81 5.25 2.58 10.59
CA TRP A 81 4.57 3.69 11.26
C TRP A 81 3.16 3.81 10.70
N MET A 82 2.31 4.57 11.39
CA MET A 82 0.89 4.74 11.02
C MET A 82 0.57 6.16 10.56
N TYR A 83 1.56 6.91 10.07
CA TYR A 83 1.32 8.26 9.56
C TYR A 83 0.35 8.19 8.37
N ASN A 84 -0.74 8.96 8.43
CA ASN A 84 -1.83 8.97 7.43
C ASN A 84 -2.55 7.63 7.18
N THR A 85 -2.30 6.58 7.98
CA THR A 85 -3.09 5.35 7.95
C THR A 85 -4.30 5.52 8.86
N LYS A 86 -5.53 5.44 8.30
CA LYS A 86 -6.77 5.81 9.01
C LYS A 86 -7.46 4.65 9.74
N ILE A 87 -7.05 3.42 9.44
CA ILE A 87 -7.57 2.19 10.04
C ILE A 87 -6.49 1.54 10.92
N PRO A 88 -6.88 0.84 12.00
CA PRO A 88 -5.93 0.05 12.77
C PRO A 88 -5.46 -1.16 11.95
N LEU A 89 -4.25 -1.63 12.20
CA LEU A 89 -3.65 -2.74 11.45
C LEU A 89 -2.94 -3.74 12.36
N LYS A 90 -3.05 -5.02 12.04
CA LYS A 90 -2.12 -6.06 12.49
C LYS A 90 -0.92 -6.10 11.55
N MET A 91 0.28 -6.09 12.11
CA MET A 91 1.53 -6.15 11.35
C MET A 91 2.29 -7.43 11.69
N ILE A 92 2.60 -8.24 10.69
CA ILE A 92 3.24 -9.55 10.84
C ILE A 92 4.55 -9.55 10.07
N TRP A 93 5.67 -9.59 10.79
CA TRP A 93 7.00 -9.67 10.18
C TRP A 93 7.40 -11.13 9.99
N LEU A 94 7.92 -11.44 8.80
CA LEU A 94 8.35 -12.77 8.41
C LEU A 94 9.79 -12.75 7.89
N ASP A 95 10.58 -13.77 8.21
CA ASP A 95 11.93 -13.95 7.64
C ASP A 95 11.91 -14.45 6.18
N SER A 96 13.08 -14.71 5.57
CA SER A 96 13.16 -15.24 4.20
C SER A 96 12.56 -16.64 4.03
N ASN A 97 12.40 -17.40 5.11
CA ASN A 97 11.79 -18.73 5.13
C ASN A 97 10.26 -18.66 5.34
N TRP A 98 9.68 -17.46 5.41
CA TRP A 98 8.27 -17.22 5.73
C TRP A 98 7.89 -17.60 7.15
N GLU A 99 8.85 -17.64 8.08
CA GLU A 99 8.58 -17.84 9.50
C GLU A 99 8.24 -16.52 10.18
N VAL A 100 7.22 -16.50 11.05
CA VAL A 100 6.84 -15.32 11.82
C VAL A 100 7.93 -15.00 12.84
N VAL A 101 8.48 -13.80 12.76
CA VAL A 101 9.54 -13.33 13.67
C VAL A 101 9.06 -12.27 14.65
N HIS A 102 8.00 -11.54 14.33
CA HIS A 102 7.39 -10.53 15.20
C HIS A 102 5.97 -10.23 14.76
N VAL A 103 5.11 -9.87 15.71
CA VAL A 103 3.73 -9.46 15.45
C VAL A 103 3.38 -8.25 16.31
N GLU A 104 2.76 -7.25 15.70
CA GLU A 104 1.99 -6.23 16.40
C GLU A 104 0.51 -6.48 16.12
N GLU A 105 -0.25 -6.91 17.14
CA GLU A 105 -1.63 -7.40 16.95
C GLU A 105 -2.61 -6.30 16.55
N SER A 106 -2.45 -5.08 17.06
CA SER A 106 -3.34 -3.96 16.74
C SER A 106 -2.62 -2.63 16.92
N VAL A 107 -2.18 -2.06 15.80
CA VAL A 107 -1.50 -0.78 15.75
C VAL A 107 -2.52 0.31 15.40
N PRO A 108 -2.73 1.32 16.24
CA PRO A 108 -3.73 2.36 15.99
C PRO A 108 -3.24 3.41 14.97
N PRO A 109 -4.16 4.12 14.28
CA PRO A 109 -3.83 5.31 13.50
C PRO A 109 -2.97 6.30 14.28
N CYS A 110 -1.94 6.86 13.64
CA CYS A 110 -1.16 7.93 14.24
C CYS A 110 -2.00 9.22 14.26
N LYS A 111 -2.08 9.88 15.42
CA LYS A 111 -2.84 11.14 15.60
C LYS A 111 -1.99 12.40 15.39
N GLU A 112 -0.70 12.24 15.13
CA GLU A 112 0.24 13.35 14.98
C GLU A 112 0.19 13.91 13.55
N SER A 113 0.15 15.24 13.42
CA SER A 113 0.25 15.91 12.12
C SER A 113 1.69 15.96 11.60
N ASN A 114 2.68 15.92 12.49
CA ASN A 114 4.09 15.81 12.15
C ASN A 114 4.50 14.34 12.06
N PRO A 115 4.90 13.83 10.88
CA PRO A 115 5.28 12.43 10.71
C PRO A 115 6.41 11.98 11.64
N LEU A 116 7.34 12.87 12.00
CA LEU A 116 8.46 12.57 12.88
C LEU A 116 8.06 12.26 14.33
N LYS A 117 6.80 12.52 14.70
CA LYS A 117 6.27 12.22 16.03
C LYS A 117 5.47 10.91 16.08
N CYS A 118 5.18 10.29 14.94
CA CYS A 118 4.48 9.01 14.94
C CYS A 118 5.35 7.92 15.57
N PRO A 119 4.76 7.04 16.41
CA PRO A 119 5.46 5.86 16.90
C PRO A 119 5.98 5.01 15.75
N SER A 120 7.13 4.39 15.99
CA SER A 120 7.73 3.44 15.05
C SER A 120 7.73 2.05 15.66
N TYR A 121 7.23 1.09 14.88
CA TYR A 121 7.10 -0.32 15.24
C TYR A 121 8.15 -1.11 14.48
N LYS A 122 8.88 -1.99 15.15
CA LYS A 122 10.02 -2.71 14.58
C LYS A 122 10.03 -4.16 15.05
N PRO A 123 10.51 -5.10 14.24
CA PRO A 123 10.57 -6.49 14.64
C PRO A 123 11.68 -6.74 15.66
N THR A 124 11.57 -7.81 16.44
CA THR A 124 12.62 -8.26 17.38
C THR A 124 13.75 -9.03 16.70
N LYS A 125 13.53 -9.56 15.50
CA LYS A 125 14.53 -10.23 14.65
C LYS A 125 14.46 -9.70 13.21
N PRO A 126 15.51 -9.91 12.38
CA PRO A 126 15.46 -9.53 10.97
C PRO A 126 14.27 -10.17 10.24
N ALA A 127 13.64 -9.40 9.38
CA ALA A 127 12.52 -9.81 8.55
C ALA A 127 12.80 -9.45 7.08
N ARG A 128 12.26 -10.25 6.16
CA ARG A 128 12.27 -9.94 4.71
C ARG A 128 10.91 -9.50 4.20
N TYR A 129 9.85 -9.95 4.86
CA TYR A 129 8.48 -9.64 4.49
C TYR A 129 7.73 -9.05 5.67
N VAL A 130 6.74 -8.21 5.37
CA VAL A 130 5.77 -7.74 6.35
C VAL A 130 4.39 -7.85 5.74
N VAL A 131 3.42 -8.34 6.50
CA VAL A 131 2.01 -8.38 6.10
C VAL A 131 1.22 -7.43 7.00
N GLU A 132 0.46 -6.53 6.37
CA GLU A 132 -0.54 -5.69 7.03
C GLU A 132 -1.95 -6.19 6.69
N VAL A 133 -2.77 -6.46 7.71
CA VAL A 133 -4.17 -6.91 7.61
C VAL A 133 -5.00 -6.23 8.71
N ASN A 134 -6.33 -6.39 8.68
CA ASN A 134 -7.16 -6.01 9.83
C ASN A 134 -6.77 -6.81 11.09
N PRO A 135 -6.83 -6.18 12.29
CA PRO A 135 -6.66 -6.85 13.60
C PRO A 135 -7.64 -7.99 13.87
#